data_AF-A0A5N6SBS9-F1
#
_entry.id   AF-A0A5N6SBS9-F1
#
_cell.length_a   1.000
_cell.length_b   1.000
_cell.length_c   1.000
_cell.angle_alpha   90.00
_cell.angle_beta   90.00
_cell.angle_gamma   90.00
#
_symmetry.space_group_name_H-M   'P 1'
#
loop_
_entity.id
_entity.type
_entity.pdbx_description
1 polymer ?
#
loop_
_entity_poly.entity_id
_entity_poly.type
_entity_poly.pdbx_seq_one_letter_code
_entity_poly.pdbx_strand_id
1 'polypeptide(L)'
;MESLPAEQREIQITAERHLKFLGTAKVNLDEISFDLHPHRQLDQRNIDRLCDIFYREQCQNLTISHRIPAIVSRDHLTAALENALPGVTAQSLRTSAESELPHLKFLPGQLQGLHGRHRVVAGSKVLSRGHRWWAVDLYLDGISHTLVREKQTDSDMMHRYWR
;
A
#
# COMPACT_ATOMS: atom_id res chain seq x y z
N MET A 1 30.57 -9.00 12.45
CA MET A 1 29.60 -8.57 11.43
C MET A 1 29.10 -7.21 11.87
N GLU A 2 29.70 -6.13 11.37
CA GLU A 2 29.39 -4.77 11.82
C GLU A 2 28.00 -4.35 11.34
N SER A 3 27.22 -3.82 12.27
CA SER A 3 25.89 -3.26 12.00
C SER A 3 26.05 -1.88 11.37
N LEU A 4 25.56 -1.68 10.14
CA LEU A 4 25.57 -0.34 9.52
C LEU A 4 24.82 0.68 10.41
N PRO A 5 25.33 1.91 10.56
CA PRO A 5 24.65 3.06 11.15
C PRO A 5 23.23 3.26 10.59
N ALA A 6 22.30 3.71 11.43
CA ALA A 6 20.88 3.89 11.07
C ALA A 6 20.68 4.82 9.85
N GLU A 7 21.44 5.91 9.76
CA GLU A 7 21.40 6.86 8.63
C GLU A 7 21.82 6.20 7.30
N GLN A 8 22.85 5.36 7.30
CA GLN A 8 23.28 4.63 6.11
C GLN A 8 22.26 3.55 5.70
N ARG A 9 21.54 2.96 6.68
CA ARG A 9 20.42 2.07 6.39
C ARG A 9 19.24 2.83 5.77
N GLU A 10 18.89 4.01 6.29
CA GLU A 10 17.82 4.86 5.73
C GLU A 10 18.11 5.29 4.28
N ILE A 11 19.37 5.67 3.98
CA ILE A 11 19.81 6.02 2.63
C ILE A 11 19.68 4.80 1.69
N GLN A 12 20.15 3.63 2.13
CA GLN A 12 20.07 2.41 1.34
C GLN A 12 18.61 1.99 1.10
N ILE A 13 17.76 2.09 2.12
CA ILE A 13 16.31 1.83 2.03
C ILE A 13 15.66 2.76 1.00
N THR A 14 15.96 4.05 1.06
CA THR A 14 15.39 5.04 0.14
C THR A 14 15.84 4.80 -1.29
N ALA A 15 17.11 4.46 -1.48
CA ALA A 15 17.65 4.09 -2.79
C ALA A 15 17.01 2.81 -3.35
N GLU A 16 16.86 1.75 -2.54
CA GLU A 16 16.24 0.50 -2.96
C GLU A 16 14.74 0.68 -3.28
N ARG A 17 14.02 1.50 -2.50
CA ARG A 17 12.63 1.88 -2.81
C ARG A 17 12.54 2.62 -4.14
N HIS A 18 13.39 3.60 -4.40
CA HIS A 18 13.39 4.32 -5.67
C HIS A 18 13.71 3.42 -6.86
N LEU A 19 14.66 2.49 -6.71
CA LEU A 19 15.05 1.58 -7.79
C LEU A 19 13.99 0.52 -8.11
N LYS A 20 13.21 0.10 -7.10
CA LYS A 20 12.20 -0.96 -7.25
C LYS A 20 10.78 -0.44 -7.40
N PHE A 21 10.57 0.87 -7.34
CA PHE A 21 9.24 1.46 -7.51
C PHE A 21 8.74 1.31 -8.95
N LEU A 22 7.59 0.67 -9.08
CA LEU A 22 6.96 0.37 -10.36
C LEU A 22 5.86 1.39 -10.70
N GLY A 23 5.33 2.10 -9.70
CA GLY A 23 4.27 3.09 -9.85
C GLY A 23 3.12 2.85 -8.87
N THR A 24 2.05 3.61 -9.01
CA THR A 24 0.86 3.51 -8.17
C THR A 24 -0.34 3.06 -9.01
N ALA A 25 -1.21 2.21 -8.45
CA ALA A 25 -2.47 1.78 -9.06
C ALA A 25 -3.60 1.70 -8.05
N LYS A 26 -4.85 1.77 -8.53
CA LYS A 26 -6.02 1.35 -7.76
C LYS A 26 -6.11 -0.17 -7.81
N VAL A 27 -6.25 -0.81 -6.66
CA VAL A 27 -6.39 -2.27 -6.54
C VAL A 27 -7.54 -2.59 -5.61
N ASN A 28 -8.34 -3.62 -5.93
CA ASN A 28 -9.45 -4.02 -5.07
C ASN A 28 -8.94 -4.58 -3.74
N LEU A 29 -9.69 -4.34 -2.66
CA LEU A 29 -9.26 -4.68 -1.30
C LEU A 29 -9.05 -6.19 -1.08
N ASP A 30 -9.82 -7.03 -1.77
CA ASP A 30 -9.75 -8.49 -1.71
C ASP A 30 -8.59 -9.08 -2.52
N GLU A 31 -7.96 -8.30 -3.39
CA GLU A 31 -6.79 -8.71 -4.18
C GLU A 31 -5.47 -8.45 -3.44
N ILE A 32 -5.50 -7.68 -2.34
CA ILE A 32 -4.31 -7.36 -1.53
C ILE A 32 -4.13 -8.41 -0.42
N SER A 33 -3.12 -9.26 -0.58
CA SER A 33 -2.78 -10.29 0.40
C SER A 33 -1.83 -9.76 1.48
N PHE A 34 -1.99 -10.19 2.72
CA PHE A 34 -1.11 -9.80 3.83
C PHE A 34 -0.59 -11.04 4.56
N ASP A 35 0.68 -11.02 4.97
CA ASP A 35 1.26 -12.07 5.78
C ASP A 35 0.53 -12.21 7.12
N LEU A 36 0.12 -13.45 7.42
CA LEU A 36 -0.58 -13.80 8.65
C LEU A 36 0.36 -14.03 9.84
N HIS A 37 1.55 -13.40 9.84
CA HIS A 37 2.52 -13.56 10.91
C HIS A 37 1.90 -13.25 12.29
N PRO A 38 2.14 -14.07 13.34
CA PRO A 38 1.49 -13.94 14.65
C PRO A 38 1.70 -12.59 15.34
N HIS A 39 2.80 -11.89 15.04
CA HIS A 39 3.12 -10.57 15.57
C HIS A 39 2.44 -9.41 14.82
N ARG A 40 1.77 -9.69 13.69
CA ARG A 40 0.98 -8.73 12.89
C ARG A 40 -0.51 -9.00 13.03
N GLN A 41 -0.94 -9.36 14.24
CA GLN A 41 -2.35 -9.57 14.56
C GLN A 41 -3.15 -8.30 14.33
N LEU A 42 -4.37 -8.49 13.84
CA LEU A 42 -5.32 -7.41 13.70
C LEU A 42 -5.75 -6.94 15.09
N ASP A 43 -5.72 -5.63 15.28
CA ASP A 43 -6.24 -4.99 16.48
C ASP A 43 -7.63 -4.47 16.13
N GLN A 44 -8.63 -5.11 16.73
CA GLN A 44 -10.02 -4.78 16.47
C GLN A 44 -10.35 -3.34 16.90
N ARG A 45 -9.74 -2.82 17.98
CA ARG A 45 -9.96 -1.43 18.41
C ARG A 45 -9.45 -0.44 17.37
N ASN A 46 -8.30 -0.72 16.79
CA ASN A 46 -7.74 0.13 15.73
C ASN A 46 -8.58 0.04 14.44
N ILE A 47 -9.12 -1.15 14.10
CA ILE A 47 -10.05 -1.29 12.98
C ILE A 47 -11.31 -0.45 13.22
N ASP A 48 -11.92 -0.56 14.40
CA ASP A 48 -13.16 0.14 14.71
C ASP A 48 -12.96 1.66 14.69
N ARG A 49 -11.84 2.14 15.25
CA ARG A 49 -11.42 3.55 15.14
C ARG A 49 -11.27 4.00 13.69
N LEU A 50 -10.65 3.18 12.83
CA LEU A 50 -10.51 3.50 11.41
C LEU A 50 -11.87 3.50 10.69
N CYS A 51 -12.79 2.61 11.03
CA CYS A 51 -14.15 2.62 10.51
C CYS A 51 -14.87 3.94 10.86
N ASP A 52 -14.74 4.39 12.11
CA ASP A 52 -15.32 5.67 12.55
C ASP A 52 -14.73 6.86 11.81
N ILE A 53 -13.40 6.89 11.62
CA ILE A 53 -12.72 7.94 10.84
C ILE A 53 -13.22 7.93 9.40
N PHE A 54 -13.26 6.76 8.74
CA PHE A 54 -13.70 6.66 7.34
C PHE A 54 -15.16 7.08 7.16
N TYR A 55 -16.00 6.83 8.16
CA TYR A 55 -17.40 7.26 8.15
C TYR A 55 -17.54 8.78 8.30
N ARG A 56 -16.75 9.41 9.18
CA ARG A 56 -16.85 10.85 9.49
C ARG A 56 -16.13 11.75 8.48
N GLU A 57 -14.92 11.34 8.09
CA GLU A 57 -13.96 12.17 7.33
C GLU A 57 -13.81 11.72 5.87
N GLN A 58 -14.65 10.77 5.42
CA GLN A 58 -14.50 10.05 4.17
C GLN A 58 -13.26 9.14 4.13
N CYS A 59 -13.27 8.18 3.20
CA CYS A 59 -12.14 7.29 3.01
C CYS A 59 -11.08 7.96 2.15
N GLN A 60 -9.94 8.29 2.74
CA GLN A 60 -8.79 8.90 2.08
C GLN A 60 -7.90 7.85 1.39
N ASN A 61 -8.49 6.99 0.56
CA ASN A 61 -7.83 5.84 -0.06
C ASN A 61 -6.88 6.20 -1.22
N LEU A 62 -6.83 7.46 -1.65
CA LEU A 62 -5.89 8.00 -2.64
C LEU A 62 -4.69 8.73 -2.02
N THR A 63 -4.88 9.29 -0.82
CA THR A 63 -3.89 10.15 -0.16
C THR A 63 -2.56 9.46 0.01
N ILE A 64 -1.47 10.11 -0.43
CA ILE A 64 -0.10 9.58 -0.43
C ILE A 64 0.28 8.94 0.91
N SER A 65 0.03 9.61 2.04
CA SER A 65 0.35 9.09 3.38
C SER A 65 -0.43 7.83 3.77
N HIS A 66 -1.54 7.55 3.07
CA HIS A 66 -2.43 6.43 3.34
C HIS A 66 -2.31 5.29 2.32
N ARG A 67 -1.51 5.46 1.26
CA ARG A 67 -1.27 4.41 0.27
C ARG A 67 -0.71 3.15 0.91
N ILE A 68 -0.98 2.04 0.24
CA ILE A 68 -0.51 0.72 0.67
C ILE A 68 0.69 0.35 -0.19
N PRO A 69 1.90 0.24 0.38
CA PRO A 69 3.00 -0.34 -0.35
C PRO A 69 2.81 -1.85 -0.44
N ALA A 70 2.98 -2.39 -1.64
CA ALA A 70 2.86 -3.82 -1.90
C ALA A 70 3.97 -4.32 -2.82
N ILE A 71 4.33 -5.59 -2.65
CA ILE A 71 5.30 -6.29 -3.49
C ILE A 71 4.56 -7.08 -4.55
N VAL A 72 5.10 -7.06 -5.77
CA VAL A 72 4.61 -7.83 -6.92
C VAL A 72 5.81 -8.34 -7.74
N SER A 73 5.70 -9.55 -8.29
CA SER A 73 6.71 -10.06 -9.23
C SER A 73 6.56 -9.40 -10.61
N ARG A 74 7.62 -9.46 -11.42
CA ARG A 74 7.58 -8.92 -12.79
C ARG A 74 6.48 -9.58 -13.63
N ASP A 75 6.36 -10.90 -13.54
CA ASP A 75 5.40 -11.67 -14.33
C ASP A 75 3.96 -11.33 -13.95
N HIS A 76 3.68 -11.17 -12.65
CA HIS A 76 2.36 -10.77 -12.17
C HIS A 76 2.00 -9.35 -12.59
N LEU A 77 2.97 -8.41 -12.56
CA LEU A 77 2.71 -7.05 -13.04
C LEU A 77 2.44 -7.03 -14.55
N THR A 78 3.24 -7.77 -15.33
CA THR A 78 3.03 -7.88 -16.79
C THR A 78 1.63 -8.43 -17.09
N ALA A 79 1.23 -9.53 -16.45
CA ALA A 79 -0.10 -10.09 -16.62
C ALA A 79 -1.21 -9.10 -16.21
N ALA A 80 -1.03 -8.35 -15.12
CA ALA A 80 -2.00 -7.34 -14.69
C ALA A 80 -2.13 -6.18 -15.71
N LEU A 81 -1.03 -5.76 -16.33
CA LEU A 81 -1.02 -4.73 -17.37
C LEU A 81 -1.66 -5.24 -18.68
N GLU A 82 -1.39 -6.48 -19.07
CA GLU A 82 -1.99 -7.08 -20.27
C GLU A 82 -3.51 -7.23 -20.16
N ASN A 83 -4.02 -7.47 -18.95
CA ASN A 83 -5.45 -7.59 -18.66
C ASN A 83 -6.12 -6.24 -18.32
N ALA A 84 -5.36 -5.14 -18.31
CA ALA A 84 -5.89 -3.81 -18.01
C ALA A 84 -6.67 -3.22 -19.19
N LEU A 85 -7.33 -2.09 -18.95
CA LEU A 85 -7.98 -1.33 -20.01
C LEU A 85 -6.95 -0.84 -21.05
N PRO A 86 -7.35 -0.69 -22.32
CA PRO A 86 -6.47 -0.15 -23.36
C PRO A 86 -5.82 1.17 -22.95
N GLY A 87 -4.51 1.29 -23.17
CA GLY A 87 -3.73 2.48 -22.84
C GLY A 87 -3.12 2.50 -21.43
N VAL A 88 -3.49 1.55 -20.55
CA VAL A 88 -2.78 1.36 -19.28
C VAL A 88 -1.41 0.74 -19.56
N THR A 89 -0.35 1.40 -19.12
CA THR A 89 1.04 0.99 -19.34
C THR A 89 1.85 1.10 -18.06
N ALA A 90 3.04 0.49 -18.05
CA ALA A 90 3.98 0.69 -16.94
C ALA A 90 4.32 2.18 -16.72
N GLN A 91 4.30 3.00 -17.78
CA GLN A 91 4.53 4.44 -17.66
C GLN A 91 3.35 5.14 -16.99
N SER A 92 2.11 4.80 -17.31
CA SER A 92 0.95 5.43 -16.71
C SER A 92 0.90 5.22 -15.19
N LEU A 93 1.37 4.08 -14.69
CA LEU A 93 1.51 3.84 -13.24
C LEU A 93 2.38 4.87 -12.53
N ARG A 94 3.36 5.47 -13.23
CA ARG A 94 4.31 6.43 -12.64
C ARG A 94 3.90 7.88 -12.82
N THR A 95 3.15 8.17 -13.88
CA THR A 95 2.87 9.55 -14.31
C THR A 95 1.43 9.98 -14.12
N SER A 96 0.49 9.06 -13.87
CA SER A 96 -0.91 9.39 -13.64
C SER A 96 -1.09 10.28 -12.40
N ALA A 97 -1.95 11.28 -12.52
CA ALA A 97 -2.46 12.02 -11.36
C ALA A 97 -3.31 11.11 -10.47
N GLU A 98 -3.53 11.49 -9.20
CA GLU A 98 -4.26 10.65 -8.23
C GLU A 98 -5.67 10.26 -8.69
N SER A 99 -6.39 11.19 -9.32
CA SER A 99 -7.72 10.94 -9.89
C SER A 99 -7.71 9.92 -11.03
N GLU A 100 -6.59 9.86 -11.76
CA GLU A 100 -6.38 9.10 -13.00
C GLU A 100 -5.54 7.85 -12.80
N LEU A 101 -5.28 7.44 -11.55
CA LEU A 101 -4.57 6.21 -11.28
C LEU A 101 -5.29 5.04 -11.95
N PRO A 102 -4.57 4.22 -12.74
CA PRO A 102 -5.16 3.09 -13.43
C PRO A 102 -5.59 2.03 -12.42
N HIS A 103 -6.66 1.32 -12.75
CA HIS A 103 -7.13 0.19 -11.94
C HIS A 103 -6.50 -1.09 -12.48
N LEU A 104 -5.70 -1.75 -11.65
CA LEU A 104 -5.12 -3.05 -11.96
C LEU A 104 -5.85 -4.14 -11.20
N LYS A 105 -5.90 -5.33 -11.81
CA LYS A 105 -6.46 -6.52 -11.19
C LYS A 105 -5.36 -7.55 -10.95
N PHE A 106 -5.31 -8.06 -9.74
CA PHE A 106 -4.39 -9.12 -9.35
C PHE A 106 -5.17 -10.34 -8.88
N LEU A 107 -4.65 -11.55 -9.16
CA LEU A 107 -5.18 -12.77 -8.56
C LEU A 107 -4.75 -12.86 -7.09
N PRO A 108 -5.52 -13.59 -6.24
CA PRO A 108 -5.13 -13.82 -4.86
C PRO A 108 -3.69 -14.33 -4.73
N GLY A 109 -2.92 -13.71 -3.83
CA GLY A 109 -1.52 -14.04 -3.61
C GLY A 109 -0.50 -13.41 -4.57
N GLN A 110 -0.94 -12.76 -5.65
CA GLN A 110 -0.01 -12.10 -6.59
C GLN A 110 0.51 -10.75 -6.09
N LEU A 111 -0.26 -10.10 -5.21
CA LEU A 111 0.06 -8.80 -4.64
C LEU A 111 0.13 -8.89 -3.11
N GLN A 112 1.32 -8.65 -2.55
CA GLN A 112 1.56 -8.77 -1.12
C GLN A 112 1.71 -7.39 -0.48
N GLY A 113 0.67 -6.96 0.25
CA GLY A 113 0.69 -5.72 1.02
C GLY A 113 1.69 -5.81 2.18
N LEU A 114 2.54 -4.80 2.31
CA LEU A 114 3.58 -4.76 3.33
C LEU A 114 3.07 -4.22 4.68
N HIS A 115 2.12 -3.28 4.62
CA HIS A 115 1.37 -2.75 5.77
C HIS A 115 0.03 -2.15 5.33
N GLY A 116 -0.77 -1.67 6.27
CA GLY A 116 -2.10 -1.13 5.97
C GLY A 116 -3.23 -2.15 6.01
N ARG A 117 -2.98 -3.36 6.53
CA ARG A 117 -3.99 -4.40 6.72
C ARG A 117 -5.23 -3.90 7.49
N HIS A 118 -5.06 -3.14 8.57
CA HIS A 118 -6.18 -2.54 9.31
C HIS A 118 -7.00 -1.58 8.43
N ARG A 119 -6.35 -0.82 7.53
CA ARG A 119 -7.05 0.07 6.57
C ARG A 119 -7.85 -0.73 5.55
N VAL A 120 -7.28 -1.82 5.01
CA VAL A 120 -7.99 -2.71 4.09
C VAL A 120 -9.22 -3.34 4.75
N VAL A 121 -9.07 -3.82 5.99
CA VAL A 121 -10.20 -4.41 6.74
C VAL A 121 -11.26 -3.37 7.05
N ALA A 122 -10.88 -2.19 7.55
CA ALA A 122 -11.82 -1.11 7.83
C ALA A 122 -12.52 -0.61 6.55
N GLY A 123 -11.77 -0.47 5.45
CA GLY A 123 -12.29 -0.10 4.14
C GLY A 123 -13.30 -1.12 3.63
N SER A 124 -13.04 -2.41 3.75
CA SER A 124 -13.97 -3.48 3.35
C SER A 124 -15.29 -3.46 4.12
N LYS A 125 -15.28 -2.97 5.38
CA LYS A 125 -16.48 -2.82 6.20
C LYS A 125 -17.31 -1.58 5.83
N VAL A 126 -16.67 -0.48 5.45
CA VAL A 126 -17.33 0.83 5.29
C VAL A 126 -17.59 1.19 3.82
N LEU A 127 -16.73 0.80 2.89
CA LEU A 127 -16.81 1.18 1.48
C LEU A 127 -17.89 0.41 0.73
N SER A 128 -18.65 1.12 -0.09
CA SER A 128 -19.61 0.54 -1.02
C SER A 128 -18.90 -0.29 -2.09
N ARG A 129 -19.59 -1.28 -2.67
CA ARG A 129 -18.97 -2.30 -3.54
C ARG A 129 -18.12 -1.73 -4.69
N GLY A 130 -18.55 -0.63 -5.31
CA GLY A 130 -17.81 0.02 -6.40
C GLY A 130 -16.58 0.84 -5.96
N HIS A 131 -16.44 1.09 -4.66
CA HIS A 131 -15.35 1.89 -4.08
C HIS A 131 -14.41 1.06 -3.21
N ARG A 132 -14.55 -0.28 -3.18
CA ARG A 132 -13.68 -1.18 -2.42
C ARG A 132 -12.33 -1.38 -3.11
N TRP A 133 -11.60 -0.29 -3.26
CA TRP A 133 -10.24 -0.27 -3.77
C TRP A 133 -9.37 0.68 -2.95
N TRP A 134 -8.06 0.49 -3.03
CA TRP A 134 -7.07 1.35 -2.39
C TRP A 134 -5.98 1.73 -3.39
N ALA A 135 -5.37 2.91 -3.23
CA ALA A 135 -4.16 3.26 -3.97
C ALA A 135 -2.97 2.49 -3.40
N VAL A 136 -2.35 1.69 -4.26
CA VAL A 136 -1.25 0.80 -3.91
C VAL A 136 0.01 1.26 -4.63
N ASP A 137 1.07 1.48 -3.87
CA ASP A 137 2.41 1.72 -4.39
C ASP A 137 3.08 0.36 -4.65
N LEU A 138 3.39 0.09 -5.91
CA LEU A 138 3.88 -1.20 -6.37
C LEU A 138 5.40 -1.22 -6.36
N TYR A 139 5.97 -2.26 -5.75
CA TYR A 139 7.40 -2.51 -5.71
C TYR A 139 7.73 -3.89 -6.29
N LEU A 140 8.84 -3.97 -7.03
CA LEU A 140 9.35 -5.24 -7.50
C LEU A 140 9.79 -6.12 -6.32
N ASP A 141 9.60 -7.41 -6.46
CA ASP A 141 10.07 -8.42 -5.52
C ASP A 141 11.58 -8.36 -5.21
N GLY A 142 11.93 -8.99 -4.09
CA GLY A 142 13.26 -8.89 -3.49
C GLY A 142 13.58 -7.54 -2.86
N ILE A 143 12.62 -6.62 -2.72
CA ILE A 143 12.74 -5.54 -1.72
C ILE A 143 12.57 -6.21 -0.34
N SER A 144 13.61 -6.19 0.50
CA SER A 144 13.53 -6.79 1.82
C SER A 144 12.35 -6.22 2.63
N HIS A 145 11.59 -7.10 3.28
CA HIS A 145 10.41 -6.74 4.09
C HIS A 145 10.75 -5.78 5.25
N THR A 146 12.02 -5.69 5.63
CA THR A 146 12.53 -4.73 6.62
C THR A 146 12.63 -3.30 6.08
N LEU A 147 12.58 -3.10 4.76
CA LEU A 147 12.86 -1.83 4.09
C LEU A 147 11.63 -0.93 3.93
N VAL A 148 10.42 -1.42 4.16
CA VAL A 148 9.21 -0.58 4.22
C VAL A 148 8.79 -0.30 5.68
N ARG A 149 9.67 -0.66 6.62
CA ARG A 149 9.52 -0.31 8.02
C ARG A 149 10.33 0.95 8.32
N GLU A 150 9.68 2.11 8.17
CA GLU A 150 9.95 3.36 8.91
C GLU A 150 9.02 4.45 8.34
N LYS A 151 8.17 5.16 9.09
CA LYS A 151 8.04 5.30 10.56
C LYS A 151 6.64 4.97 11.05
N GLN A 152 6.58 4.03 11.98
CA GLN A 152 5.56 4.00 13.03
C GLN A 152 6.03 4.98 14.11
N THR A 153 6.04 6.29 13.80
CA THR A 153 6.37 7.37 14.75
C THR A 153 5.79 8.73 14.32
N ASP A 154 4.77 8.73 13.47
CA ASP A 154 3.94 9.92 13.26
C ASP A 154 2.48 9.72 13.67
N SER A 155 2.10 8.54 14.20
CA SER A 155 0.82 8.45 14.90
C SER A 155 0.85 9.31 16.17
N ASP A 156 1.97 9.36 16.91
CA ASP A 156 2.12 10.22 18.09
C ASP A 156 2.36 11.71 17.78
N MET A 157 2.85 12.05 16.58
CA MET A 157 2.95 13.46 16.16
C MET A 157 1.69 13.97 15.45
N MET A 158 0.93 13.11 14.77
CA MET A 158 -0.37 13.48 14.20
C MET A 158 -1.49 13.50 15.24
N HIS A 159 -1.35 12.81 16.38
CA HIS A 159 -2.26 13.00 17.53
C HIS A 159 -2.16 14.39 18.17
N ARG A 160 -1.17 15.21 17.81
CA ARG A 160 -1.03 16.58 18.34
C ARG A 160 -1.52 17.69 17.42
N TYR A 161 -1.97 17.38 16.20
CA TYR A 161 -2.39 18.40 15.22
C TYR A 161 -3.80 18.25 14.63
N TRP A 162 -4.64 17.39 15.20
CA TRP A 162 -6.07 17.35 14.87
C TRP A 162 -6.93 17.40 16.14
N ARG A 163 -7.05 18.61 16.67
CA ARG A 163 -8.18 19.03 17.52
C ARG A 163 -9.29 19.56 16.64
#